data_AF-A0A535AIC6-F1
#
_entry.id   AF-A0A535AIC6-F1
#
_cell.length_a   1.000
_cell.length_b   1.000
_cell.length_c   1.000
_cell.angle_alpha   90.00
_cell.angle_beta   90.00
_cell.angle_gamma   90.00
#
_symmetry.space_group_name_H-M   'P 1'
#
loop_
_entity.id
_entity.type
_entity.pdbx_description
1 polymer ?
#
loop_
_entity_poly.entity_id
_entity_poly.type
_entity_poly.pdbx_seq_one_letter_code
_entity_poly.pdbx_strand_id
1 'polypeptide(L)'
;PFPNPALHHLDYWPGTIVLPLPIQAAFQNVTGWWDERIWLLLAGVAVFILLRWLLPGSAGRMAAVAFFLIPGHSLLAVLGDNDLPMIGLLLAATLAIARRRFVPAAIIIGLAIATKQTALIALPVLVGWGFANGITWRSLPRYAGLAAIPVAALIAPFVAWDASAFVRDTVLYNVGSGGEAYPIQGIGLSSWLLQAGIIHGARDAFPFLLIQLPLVIAAWVLGWRWLRHHRLAADAMLWMGLAFFVFLFARLVAVRGEPAELEVAASAA
;
A
#
# COMPACT_ATOMS: atom_id res chain seq x y z
N PRO A 1 -22.64 4.51 20.61
CA PRO A 1 -21.47 3.77 20.08
C PRO A 1 -21.91 2.79 18.99
N PHE A 2 -21.49 3.01 17.75
CA PHE A 2 -21.74 2.07 16.66
C PHE A 2 -20.78 0.88 16.76
N PRO A 3 -21.18 -0.34 16.33
CA PRO A 3 -20.27 -1.47 16.21
C PRO A 3 -19.09 -1.10 15.31
N ASN A 4 -17.89 -1.56 15.68
CA ASN A 4 -16.70 -1.40 14.85
C ASN A 4 -16.71 -2.50 13.76
N PRO A 5 -17.00 -2.18 12.49
CA PRO A 5 -17.14 -3.20 11.45
C PRO A 5 -15.79 -3.86 11.12
N ALA A 6 -14.66 -3.23 11.50
CA ALA A 6 -13.33 -3.82 11.36
C ALA A 6 -13.12 -5.10 12.20
N LEU A 7 -13.99 -5.39 13.17
CA LEU A 7 -13.96 -6.65 13.92
C LEU A 7 -14.53 -7.84 13.13
N HIS A 8 -15.22 -7.57 12.02
CA HIS A 8 -15.95 -8.58 11.24
C HIS A 8 -15.46 -8.72 9.80
N HIS A 9 -14.53 -7.86 9.37
CA HIS A 9 -14.03 -7.84 7.99
C HIS A 9 -12.51 -7.81 7.96
N LEU A 10 -11.93 -8.59 7.07
CA LEU A 10 -10.52 -8.49 6.70
C LEU A 10 -10.34 -7.56 5.49
N ASP A 11 -9.83 -6.35 5.73
CA ASP A 11 -9.76 -5.26 4.74
C ASP A 11 -8.55 -5.33 3.80
N TYR A 12 -7.64 -6.27 4.03
CA TYR A 12 -6.45 -6.51 3.21
C TYR A 12 -6.53 -7.86 2.49
N TRP A 13 -5.74 -7.98 1.43
CA TRP A 13 -5.63 -9.25 0.72
C TRP A 13 -4.81 -10.28 1.50
N PRO A 14 -5.07 -11.59 1.30
CA PRO A 14 -4.54 -12.65 2.16
C PRO A 14 -3.02 -12.71 2.26
N GLY A 15 -2.28 -12.17 1.28
CA GLY A 15 -0.82 -12.11 1.35
C GLY A 15 -0.31 -11.40 2.59
N THR A 16 -1.05 -10.43 3.15
CA THR A 16 -0.70 -9.78 4.41
C THR A 16 -0.56 -10.77 5.57
N ILE A 17 -1.42 -11.79 5.62
CA ILE A 17 -1.43 -12.79 6.70
C ILE A 17 -0.59 -14.01 6.32
N VAL A 18 -0.64 -14.44 5.06
CA VAL A 18 -0.04 -15.71 4.63
C VAL A 18 1.48 -15.59 4.46
N LEU A 19 1.99 -14.44 4.00
CA LEU A 19 3.42 -14.25 3.80
C LEU A 19 4.27 -14.33 5.08
N PRO A 20 3.85 -13.79 6.24
CA PRO A 20 4.63 -13.94 7.47
C PRO A 20 4.60 -15.36 8.04
N LEU A 21 3.64 -16.23 7.67
CA LEU A 21 3.48 -17.56 8.30
C LEU A 21 4.75 -18.42 8.34
N PRO A 22 5.59 -18.52 7.30
CA PRO A 22 6.82 -19.31 7.36
C PRO A 22 7.82 -18.74 8.37
N ILE A 23 7.90 -17.41 8.48
CA ILE A 23 8.79 -16.71 9.42
C ILE A 23 8.24 -16.86 10.84
N GLN A 24 6.93 -16.68 11.00
CA GLN A 24 6.22 -16.93 12.25
C GLN A 24 6.47 -18.35 12.76
N ALA A 25 6.28 -19.36 11.91
CA ALA A 25 6.51 -20.75 12.29
C ALA A 25 7.97 -20.99 12.72
N ALA A 26 8.93 -20.46 11.97
CA ALA A 26 10.35 -20.58 12.33
C ALA A 26 10.67 -19.88 13.67
N PHE A 27 10.17 -18.67 13.88
CA PHE A 27 10.43 -17.88 15.08
C PHE A 27 9.75 -18.48 16.32
N GLN A 28 8.50 -18.92 16.18
CA GLN A 28 7.73 -19.61 17.21
C GLN A 28 8.42 -20.91 17.63
N ASN A 29 8.97 -21.69 16.68
CA ASN A 29 9.70 -22.92 16.98
C ASN A 29 10.99 -22.69 17.76
N VAL A 30 11.63 -21.53 17.61
CA VAL A 30 12.90 -21.20 18.29
C VAL A 30 12.67 -20.52 19.63
N THR A 31 11.68 -19.63 19.73
CA THR A 31 11.50 -18.75 20.90
C THR A 31 10.28 -19.06 21.74
N GLY A 32 9.33 -19.84 21.22
CA GLY A 32 8.06 -20.15 21.89
C GLY A 32 7.00 -19.06 21.82
N TRP A 33 7.24 -17.95 21.10
CA TRP A 33 6.26 -16.86 20.95
C TRP A 33 6.36 -16.19 19.57
N TRP A 34 5.33 -15.43 19.18
CA TRP A 34 5.31 -14.62 17.95
C TRP A 34 4.58 -13.30 18.20
N ASP A 35 5.09 -12.24 17.59
CA ASP A 35 4.43 -10.94 17.54
C ASP A 35 4.54 -10.40 16.11
N GLU A 36 3.40 -10.01 15.54
CA GLU A 36 3.32 -9.53 14.16
C GLU A 36 4.19 -8.29 13.91
N ARG A 37 4.47 -7.49 14.96
CA ARG A 37 5.38 -6.33 14.87
C ARG A 37 6.79 -6.74 14.45
N ILE A 38 7.21 -7.99 14.69
CA ILE A 38 8.49 -8.51 14.20
C ILE A 38 8.52 -8.50 12.68
N TRP A 39 7.45 -8.97 12.03
CA TRP A 39 7.32 -8.94 10.58
C TRP A 39 7.35 -7.49 10.03
N LEU A 40 6.65 -6.57 10.70
CA LEU A 40 6.65 -5.15 10.32
C LEU A 40 8.03 -4.50 10.49
N LEU A 41 8.76 -4.84 11.56
CA LEU A 41 10.14 -4.38 11.77
C LEU A 41 11.08 -4.94 10.70
N LEU A 42 10.94 -6.22 10.33
CA LEU A 42 11.71 -6.81 9.23
C LEU A 42 11.43 -6.10 7.90
N ALA A 43 10.17 -5.77 7.61
CA ALA A 43 9.80 -4.98 6.45
C ALA A 43 10.40 -3.56 6.51
N GLY A 44 10.41 -2.92 7.68
CA GLY A 44 11.09 -1.64 7.89
C GLY A 44 12.60 -1.71 7.62
N VAL A 45 13.28 -2.72 8.17
CA VAL A 45 14.71 -2.97 7.89
C VAL A 45 14.94 -3.20 6.40
N ALA A 46 14.07 -3.97 5.73
CA ALA A 46 14.14 -4.17 4.29
C ALA A 46 14.01 -2.85 3.52
N VAL A 47 13.03 -2.00 3.86
CA VAL A 47 12.87 -0.66 3.27
C VAL A 47 14.14 0.18 3.45
N PHE A 48 14.70 0.21 4.66
CA PHE A 48 15.94 0.93 4.95
C PHE A 48 17.11 0.48 4.04
N ILE A 49 17.29 -0.83 3.89
CA ILE A 49 18.33 -1.41 3.04
C ILE A 49 18.07 -1.11 1.56
N LEU A 50 16.83 -1.30 1.10
CA LEU A 50 16.43 -1.11 -0.29
C LEU A 50 16.59 0.34 -0.75
N LEU A 51 16.24 1.32 0.07
CA LEU A 51 16.44 2.74 -0.22
C LEU A 51 17.92 3.06 -0.46
N ARG A 52 18.81 2.49 0.35
CA ARG A 52 20.28 2.66 0.19
C ARG A 52 20.83 1.95 -1.05
N TRP A 53 20.22 0.85 -1.47
CA TRP A 53 20.62 0.13 -2.68
C TRP A 53 20.09 0.77 -3.96
N LEU A 54 18.92 1.40 -3.90
CA LEU A 54 18.30 2.14 -5.01
C LEU A 54 18.99 3.49 -5.23
N LEU A 55 19.39 4.17 -4.16
CA LEU A 55 19.94 5.53 -4.17
C LEU A 55 21.34 5.53 -3.51
N PRO A 56 22.43 5.35 -4.28
CA PRO A 56 23.77 5.28 -3.70
C PRO A 56 24.20 6.63 -3.08
N GLY A 57 25.10 6.56 -2.08
CA GLY A 57 25.73 7.74 -1.48
C GLY A 57 24.91 8.41 -0.36
N SER A 58 24.91 9.75 -0.34
CA SER A 58 24.15 10.56 0.64
C SER A 58 22.66 10.51 0.38
N ALA A 59 22.24 10.43 -0.89
CA ALA A 59 20.83 10.42 -1.29
C ALA A 59 20.04 9.28 -0.63
N GLY A 60 20.54 8.04 -0.67
CA GLY A 60 19.85 6.92 -0.02
C GLY A 60 19.88 6.96 1.49
N ARG A 61 20.93 7.54 2.10
CA ARG A 61 20.95 7.79 3.55
C ARG A 61 19.89 8.80 3.93
N MET A 62 19.79 9.91 3.20
CA MET A 62 18.77 10.93 3.43
C MET A 62 17.37 10.38 3.20
N ALA A 63 17.14 9.60 2.14
CA ALA A 63 15.85 8.98 1.87
C ALA A 63 15.43 8.02 2.99
N ALA A 64 16.35 7.17 3.47
CA ALA A 64 16.07 6.27 4.58
C ALA A 64 15.80 7.05 5.89
N VAL A 65 16.64 8.03 6.22
CA VAL A 65 16.44 8.87 7.42
C VAL A 65 15.11 9.62 7.34
N ALA A 66 14.81 10.26 6.20
CA ALA A 66 13.54 10.98 6.01
C ALA A 66 12.33 10.05 6.14
N PHE A 67 12.38 8.84 5.56
CA PHE A 67 11.30 7.86 5.67
C PHE A 67 11.00 7.50 7.14
N PHE A 68 12.03 7.25 7.95
CA PHE A 68 11.86 6.88 9.36
C PHE A 68 11.70 8.07 10.33
N LEU A 69 12.01 9.30 9.91
CA LEU A 69 11.77 10.50 10.73
C LEU A 69 10.35 11.06 10.57
N ILE A 70 9.64 10.70 9.50
CA ILE A 70 8.23 11.07 9.36
C ILE A 70 7.43 10.30 10.43
N PRO A 71 6.84 10.96 11.43
CA PRO A 71 6.23 10.29 12.58
C PRO A 71 5.17 9.27 12.17
N GLY A 72 4.44 9.55 11.08
CA GLY A 72 3.52 8.61 10.47
C GLY A 72 4.16 7.24 10.22
N HIS A 73 5.31 7.15 9.57
CA HIS A 73 5.88 5.84 9.21
C HIS A 73 6.51 5.13 10.40
N SER A 74 7.25 5.82 11.27
CA SER A 74 7.92 5.20 12.42
C SER A 74 6.96 4.81 13.53
N LEU A 75 5.94 5.63 13.80
CA LEU A 75 4.93 5.35 14.81
C LEU A 75 3.97 4.27 14.33
N LEU A 76 3.50 4.33 13.07
CA LEU A 76 2.58 3.35 12.52
C LEU A 76 3.22 1.96 12.35
N ALA A 77 4.52 1.89 12.02
CA ALA A 77 5.27 0.64 11.99
C ALA A 77 5.30 -0.10 13.34
N VAL A 78 5.39 0.65 14.45
CA VAL A 78 5.39 0.11 15.81
C VAL A 78 3.97 -0.19 16.30
N LEU A 79 2.98 0.58 15.83
CA LEU A 79 1.57 0.44 16.19
C LEU A 79 0.81 -0.66 15.41
N GLY A 80 1.46 -1.34 14.45
CA GLY A 80 0.86 -2.47 13.75
C GLY A 80 0.34 -2.17 12.34
N ASP A 81 0.72 -1.05 11.74
CA ASP A 81 0.33 -0.74 10.36
C ASP A 81 1.09 -1.63 9.35
N ASN A 82 0.32 -2.24 8.45
CA ASN A 82 0.74 -3.31 7.56
C ASN A 82 1.08 -2.82 6.13
N ASP A 83 1.31 -1.52 5.93
CA ASP A 83 1.79 -0.96 4.66
C ASP A 83 3.26 -1.25 4.38
N LEU A 84 4.11 -1.37 5.41
CA LEU A 84 5.55 -1.54 5.22
C LEU A 84 5.95 -2.77 4.39
N PRO A 85 5.35 -3.97 4.58
CA PRO A 85 5.62 -5.12 3.73
C PRO A 85 5.36 -4.84 2.24
N MET A 86 4.23 -4.19 1.92
CA MET A 86 3.90 -3.81 0.55
C MET A 86 4.93 -2.83 -0.01
N ILE A 87 5.28 -1.77 0.74
CA ILE A 87 6.29 -0.77 0.32
C ILE A 87 7.64 -1.44 0.08
N GLY A 88 8.08 -2.33 0.97
CA GLY A 88 9.32 -3.10 0.81
C GLY A 88 9.33 -3.93 -0.48
N LEU A 89 8.22 -4.62 -0.78
CA LEU A 89 8.08 -5.38 -2.02
C LEU A 89 8.12 -4.47 -3.26
N LEU A 90 7.45 -3.32 -3.26
CA LEU A 90 7.48 -2.37 -4.38
C LEU A 90 8.90 -1.80 -4.62
N LEU A 91 9.64 -1.48 -3.56
CA LEU A 91 11.04 -1.05 -3.66
C LEU A 91 11.94 -2.19 -4.17
N ALA A 92 11.73 -3.42 -3.70
CA ALA A 92 12.48 -4.59 -4.18
C ALA A 92 12.21 -4.87 -5.67
N ALA A 93 10.95 -4.75 -6.12
CA ALA A 93 10.60 -4.83 -7.54
C ALA A 93 11.28 -3.73 -8.36
N THR A 94 11.26 -2.49 -7.88
CA THR A 94 11.93 -1.35 -8.51
C THR A 94 13.43 -1.62 -8.69
N LEU A 95 14.08 -2.15 -7.66
CA LEU A 95 15.50 -2.51 -7.68
C LEU A 95 15.79 -3.66 -8.65
N ALA A 96 14.94 -4.68 -8.67
CA ALA A 96 15.06 -5.79 -9.61
C ALA A 96 14.92 -5.32 -11.07
N ILE A 97 13.98 -4.41 -11.36
CA ILE A 97 13.83 -3.79 -12.68
C ILE A 97 15.05 -2.94 -13.03
N ALA A 98 15.57 -2.13 -12.10
CA ALA A 98 16.78 -1.33 -12.30
C ALA A 98 18.00 -2.21 -12.65
N ARG A 99 18.06 -3.42 -12.08
CA ARG A 99 19.07 -4.43 -12.38
C ARG A 99 18.72 -5.33 -13.58
N ARG A 100 17.67 -5.00 -14.34
CA ARG A 100 17.12 -5.76 -15.48
C ARG A 100 16.77 -7.22 -15.17
N ARG A 101 16.52 -7.54 -13.90
CA ARG A 101 16.07 -8.86 -13.45
C ARG A 101 14.53 -8.92 -13.47
N PHE A 102 13.96 -8.99 -14.67
CA PHE A 102 12.51 -8.85 -14.86
C PHE A 102 11.67 -10.03 -14.33
N VAL A 103 12.21 -11.25 -14.33
CA VAL A 103 11.53 -12.43 -13.78
C VAL A 103 11.27 -12.28 -12.27
N PRO A 104 12.30 -12.08 -11.42
CA PRO A 104 12.05 -11.86 -10.00
C PRO A 104 11.26 -10.56 -9.74
N ALA A 105 11.45 -9.51 -10.54
CA ALA A 105 10.63 -8.31 -10.43
C ALA A 105 9.13 -8.60 -10.58
N ALA A 106 8.75 -9.38 -11.60
CA ALA A 106 7.35 -9.76 -11.81
C ALA A 106 6.77 -10.55 -10.63
N ILE A 107 7.51 -11.52 -10.10
CA ILE A 107 7.08 -12.30 -8.93
C ILE A 107 6.91 -11.39 -7.71
N ILE A 108 7.87 -10.49 -7.45
CA ILE A 108 7.80 -9.55 -6.32
C ILE A 108 6.61 -8.59 -6.47
N ILE A 109 6.31 -8.10 -7.68
CA ILE A 109 5.12 -7.28 -7.95
C ILE A 109 3.84 -8.04 -7.59
N GLY A 110 3.75 -9.31 -8.01
CA GLY A 110 2.61 -10.14 -7.69
C GLY A 110 2.45 -10.38 -6.18
N LEU A 111 3.55 -10.57 -5.44
CA LEU A 111 3.53 -10.63 -3.98
C LEU A 111 3.06 -9.31 -3.35
N ALA A 112 3.50 -8.15 -3.88
CA ALA A 112 3.06 -6.84 -3.38
C ALA A 112 1.55 -6.66 -3.55
N ILE A 113 1.01 -7.02 -4.73
CA ILE A 113 -0.42 -7.00 -5.04
C ILE A 113 -1.19 -7.93 -4.11
N ALA A 114 -0.73 -9.18 -3.95
CA ALA A 114 -1.35 -10.16 -3.07
C ALA A 114 -1.35 -9.73 -1.59
N THR A 115 -0.37 -8.91 -1.18
CA THR A 115 -0.28 -8.33 0.16
C THR A 115 -1.35 -7.25 0.34
N LYS A 116 -1.35 -6.24 -0.54
CA LYS A 116 -2.32 -5.15 -0.51
C LYS A 116 -2.76 -4.76 -1.91
N GLN A 117 -4.07 -4.65 -2.11
CA GLN A 117 -4.68 -4.21 -3.36
C GLN A 117 -4.20 -2.80 -3.79
N THR A 118 -3.82 -1.94 -2.85
CA THR A 118 -3.29 -0.60 -3.14
C THR A 118 -1.96 -0.64 -3.90
N ALA A 119 -1.22 -1.75 -3.90
CA ALA A 119 -0.03 -1.92 -4.74
C ALA A 119 -0.32 -1.79 -6.24
N LEU A 120 -1.57 -2.03 -6.67
CA LEU A 120 -2.01 -1.83 -8.05
C LEU A 120 -1.84 -0.37 -8.51
N ILE A 121 -1.83 0.60 -7.58
CA ILE A 121 -1.60 2.01 -7.90
C ILE A 121 -0.18 2.28 -8.42
N ALA A 122 0.80 1.51 -7.94
CA ALA A 122 2.18 1.58 -8.40
C ALA A 122 2.41 0.84 -9.73
N LEU A 123 1.52 -0.07 -10.13
CA LEU A 123 1.74 -0.97 -11.25
C LEU A 123 2.01 -0.24 -12.58
N PRO A 124 1.23 0.78 -12.99
CA PRO A 124 1.51 1.49 -14.25
C PRO A 124 2.87 2.21 -14.24
N VAL A 125 3.30 2.72 -13.09
CA VAL A 125 4.63 3.33 -12.92
C VAL A 125 5.73 2.28 -13.04
N LEU A 126 5.58 1.12 -12.41
CA LEU A 126 6.53 0.00 -12.52
C LEU A 126 6.59 -0.59 -13.93
N VAL A 127 5.47 -0.65 -14.64
CA VAL A 127 5.44 -1.02 -16.06
C VAL A 127 6.20 0.01 -16.88
N GLY A 128 5.94 1.31 -16.70
CA GLY A 128 6.69 2.40 -17.34
C GLY A 128 8.19 2.33 -17.08
N TRP A 129 8.57 2.08 -15.82
CA TRP A 129 9.96 1.85 -15.41
C TRP A 129 10.56 0.61 -16.08
N GLY A 130 9.78 -0.47 -16.22
CA GLY A 130 10.15 -1.66 -16.95
C GLY A 130 10.45 -1.39 -18.43
N PHE A 131 9.58 -0.64 -19.10
CA PHE A 131 9.81 -0.20 -20.49
C PHE A 131 11.05 0.69 -20.60
N ALA A 132 11.23 1.62 -19.65
CA ALA A 132 12.44 2.42 -19.55
C ALA A 132 13.69 1.56 -19.33
N ASN A 133 13.59 0.30 -18.89
CA ASN A 133 14.74 -0.58 -18.63
C ASN A 133 14.88 -1.76 -19.60
N GLY A 134 14.02 -1.89 -20.61
CA GLY A 134 14.15 -2.87 -21.68
C GLY A 134 13.01 -3.89 -21.81
N ILE A 135 11.94 -3.78 -21.02
CA ILE A 135 10.70 -4.52 -21.29
C ILE A 135 10.08 -3.99 -22.60
N THR A 136 9.48 -4.90 -23.36
CA THR A 136 8.78 -4.57 -24.61
C THR A 136 7.33 -5.06 -24.53
N TRP A 137 6.47 -4.57 -25.42
CA TRP A 137 5.09 -5.05 -25.54
C TRP A 137 5.00 -6.56 -25.80
N ARG A 138 6.00 -7.16 -26.47
CA ARG A 138 6.05 -8.61 -26.72
C ARG A 138 6.38 -9.42 -25.46
N SER A 139 7.19 -8.87 -24.56
CA SER A 139 7.58 -9.57 -23.32
C SER A 139 6.64 -9.28 -22.14
N LEU A 140 5.80 -8.25 -22.24
CA LEU A 140 4.87 -7.86 -21.17
C LEU A 140 3.90 -9.01 -20.75
N PRO A 141 3.26 -9.76 -21.65
CA PRO A 141 2.36 -10.86 -21.25
C PRO A 141 3.06 -11.94 -20.41
N ARG A 142 4.32 -12.23 -20.72
CA ARG A 142 5.13 -13.19 -19.94
C ARG A 142 5.32 -12.72 -18.50
N TYR A 143 5.68 -11.46 -18.30
CA TYR A 143 5.90 -10.92 -16.96
C TYR A 143 4.58 -10.70 -16.21
N ALA A 144 3.50 -10.35 -16.90
CA ALA A 144 2.17 -10.30 -16.31
C ALA A 144 1.73 -11.70 -15.82
N GLY A 145 1.95 -12.75 -16.62
CA GLY A 145 1.70 -14.13 -16.21
C GLY A 145 2.53 -14.55 -14.98
N LEU A 146 3.80 -14.17 -14.93
CA LEU A 146 4.67 -14.44 -13.77
C LEU A 146 4.22 -13.71 -12.50
N ALA A 147 3.72 -12.47 -12.62
CA ALA A 147 3.15 -11.72 -11.50
C ALA A 147 1.81 -12.31 -11.04
N ALA A 148 1.01 -12.89 -11.95
CA ALA A 148 -0.26 -13.52 -11.61
C ALA A 148 -0.08 -14.80 -10.77
N ILE A 149 1.05 -15.51 -10.86
CA ILE A 149 1.31 -16.74 -10.11
C ILE A 149 1.19 -16.54 -8.59
N PRO A 150 1.97 -15.65 -7.93
CA PRO A 150 1.85 -15.44 -6.48
C PRO A 150 0.49 -14.83 -6.09
N VAL A 151 -0.12 -13.99 -6.94
CA VAL A 151 -1.47 -13.47 -6.72
C VAL A 151 -2.47 -14.62 -6.64
N ALA A 152 -2.49 -15.49 -7.64
CA ALA A 152 -3.37 -16.65 -7.67
C ALA A 152 -3.07 -17.61 -6.51
N ALA A 153 -1.79 -17.90 -6.24
CA ALA A 153 -1.41 -18.82 -5.16
C ALA A 153 -1.89 -18.36 -3.78
N LEU A 154 -1.86 -17.04 -3.52
CA LEU A 154 -2.24 -16.48 -2.22
C LEU A 154 -3.74 -16.17 -2.12
N ILE A 155 -4.41 -15.85 -3.22
CA ILE A 155 -5.83 -15.46 -3.22
C ILE A 155 -6.76 -16.64 -3.52
N ALA A 156 -6.40 -17.53 -4.44
CA ALA A 156 -7.29 -18.60 -4.89
C ALA A 156 -7.79 -19.53 -3.77
N PRO A 157 -6.99 -19.90 -2.74
CA PRO A 157 -7.50 -20.71 -1.64
C PRO A 157 -8.67 -20.06 -0.90
N PHE A 158 -8.64 -18.74 -0.72
CA PHE A 158 -9.67 -17.99 0.00
C PHE A 158 -10.93 -17.81 -0.87
N VAL A 159 -10.74 -17.56 -2.17
CA VAL A 159 -11.86 -17.49 -3.12
C VAL A 159 -12.54 -18.84 -3.28
N ALA A 160 -11.77 -19.93 -3.32
CA ALA A 160 -12.31 -21.29 -3.39
C ALA A 160 -13.01 -21.71 -2.09
N TRP A 161 -12.55 -21.20 -0.93
CA TRP A 161 -13.17 -21.44 0.37
C TRP A 161 -14.51 -20.72 0.50
N ASP A 162 -14.54 -19.40 0.26
CA ASP A 162 -15.77 -18.60 0.24
C ASP A 162 -15.56 -17.30 -0.56
N ALA A 163 -15.92 -17.32 -1.84
CA ALA A 163 -15.82 -16.16 -2.72
C ALA A 163 -16.70 -14.98 -2.25
N SER A 164 -17.84 -15.25 -1.62
CA SER A 164 -18.76 -14.20 -1.16
C SER A 164 -18.17 -13.45 0.03
N ALA A 165 -17.63 -14.18 1.01
CA ALA A 165 -16.92 -13.59 2.15
C ALA A 165 -15.70 -12.80 1.67
N PHE A 166 -14.89 -13.37 0.78
CA PHE A 166 -13.71 -12.69 0.23
C PHE A 166 -14.06 -11.33 -0.42
N VAL A 167 -15.08 -11.28 -1.27
CA VAL A 167 -15.50 -10.03 -1.94
C VAL A 167 -16.07 -9.03 -0.93
N ARG A 168 -16.85 -9.50 0.03
CA ARG A 168 -17.46 -8.64 1.06
C ARG A 168 -16.40 -7.95 1.90
N ASP A 169 -15.41 -8.70 2.36
CA ASP A 169 -14.37 -8.23 3.27
C ASP A 169 -13.31 -7.37 2.58
N THR A 170 -12.88 -7.77 1.38
CA THR A 170 -11.73 -7.12 0.72
C THR A 170 -12.14 -6.02 -0.25
N VAL A 171 -13.33 -6.12 -0.86
CA VAL A 171 -13.80 -5.18 -1.90
C VAL A 171 -14.93 -4.30 -1.37
N LEU A 172 -16.04 -4.90 -0.93
CA LEU A 172 -17.24 -4.15 -0.55
C LEU A 172 -17.03 -3.37 0.76
N TYR A 173 -16.28 -3.89 1.71
CA TYR A 173 -15.91 -3.16 2.92
C TYR A 173 -15.15 -1.85 2.62
N ASN A 174 -14.30 -1.87 1.59
CA ASN A 174 -13.40 -0.78 1.21
C ASN A 174 -14.01 0.27 0.25
N VAL A 175 -15.08 -0.08 -0.45
CA VAL A 175 -15.70 0.75 -1.52
C VAL A 175 -17.21 0.93 -1.32
N GLY A 176 -17.82 0.16 -0.42
CA GLY A 176 -19.24 0.18 -0.13
C GLY A 176 -19.68 1.37 0.71
N SER A 177 -20.95 1.33 1.12
CA SER A 177 -21.58 2.34 1.96
C SER A 177 -22.51 1.69 2.99
N GLY A 178 -22.86 2.43 4.04
CA GLY A 178 -23.76 1.95 5.09
C GLY A 178 -23.03 1.40 6.33
N GLY A 179 -23.76 0.69 7.19
CA GLY A 179 -23.32 0.32 8.54
C GLY A 179 -22.04 -0.52 8.62
N GLU A 180 -21.80 -1.35 7.61
CA GLU A 180 -20.63 -2.24 7.52
C GLU A 180 -19.47 -1.63 6.72
N ALA A 181 -19.64 -0.45 6.12
CA ALA A 181 -18.57 0.16 5.30
C ALA A 181 -17.46 0.76 6.17
N TYR A 182 -16.23 0.72 5.65
CA TYR A 182 -15.11 1.39 6.26
C TYR A 182 -15.40 2.91 6.32
N PRO A 183 -15.38 3.53 7.51
CA PRO A 183 -15.80 4.92 7.69
C PRO A 183 -14.78 5.90 7.11
N ILE A 184 -15.28 6.97 6.47
CA ILE A 184 -14.53 8.20 6.16
C ILE A 184 -13.92 8.72 7.44
N GLN A 185 -12.62 8.59 7.53
CA GLN A 185 -11.80 9.10 8.61
C GLN A 185 -10.55 9.69 7.96
N GLY A 186 -9.96 10.72 8.59
CA GLY A 186 -8.60 11.16 8.30
C GLY A 186 -8.34 12.57 7.80
N ILE A 187 -7.21 12.72 7.10
CA ILE A 187 -6.73 13.97 6.51
C ILE A 187 -6.66 13.75 5.00
N GLY A 188 -7.57 14.40 4.30
CA GLY A 188 -7.69 14.31 2.84
C GLY A 188 -8.94 15.01 2.34
N LEU A 189 -9.17 14.96 1.03
CA LEU A 189 -10.33 15.59 0.41
C LEU A 189 -11.65 15.13 1.05
N SER A 190 -11.74 13.84 1.38
CA SER A 190 -12.92 13.24 2.01
C SER A 190 -13.29 13.88 3.36
N SER A 191 -12.29 14.17 4.19
CA SER A 191 -12.48 14.85 5.48
C SER A 191 -12.94 16.29 5.32
N TRP A 192 -12.43 17.00 4.30
CA TRP A 192 -12.83 18.38 4.01
C TRP A 192 -14.27 18.44 3.48
N LEU A 193 -14.68 17.48 2.64
CA LEU A 193 -16.05 17.39 2.15
C LEU A 193 -17.04 17.05 3.27
N LEU A 194 -16.64 16.20 4.23
CA LEU A 194 -17.42 15.91 5.43
C LEU A 194 -17.56 17.15 6.33
N GLN A 195 -16.46 17.87 6.59
CA GLN A 195 -16.47 19.10 7.41
C GLN A 195 -17.25 20.25 6.74
N ALA A 196 -17.20 20.33 5.41
CA ALA A 196 -17.97 21.31 4.63
C ALA A 196 -19.48 20.97 4.55
N GLY A 197 -19.92 19.84 5.10
CA GLY A 197 -21.31 19.39 5.06
C GLY A 197 -21.78 18.91 3.68
N ILE A 198 -20.85 18.64 2.75
CA ILE A 198 -21.18 18.05 1.44
C ILE A 198 -21.46 16.56 1.59
N ILE A 199 -20.68 15.89 2.44
CA ILE A 199 -20.96 14.52 2.90
C ILE A 199 -21.60 14.66 4.29
N HIS A 200 -22.74 14.00 4.51
CA HIS A 200 -23.54 14.21 5.72
C HIS A 200 -23.17 13.22 6.84
N GLY A 201 -22.63 12.06 6.48
CA GLY A 201 -22.19 11.03 7.40
C GLY A 201 -20.89 10.37 6.98
N ALA A 202 -20.09 9.95 7.96
CA ALA A 202 -18.80 9.30 7.71
C ALA A 202 -18.91 7.96 6.96
N ARG A 203 -20.10 7.36 6.81
CA ARG A 203 -20.29 6.10 6.06
C ARG A 203 -21.17 6.29 4.82
N ASP A 204 -21.45 7.54 4.45
CA ASP A 204 -22.24 7.85 3.27
C ASP A 204 -21.45 7.54 2.01
N ALA A 205 -22.15 7.02 1.00
CA ALA A 205 -21.58 6.87 -0.32
C ALA A 205 -21.21 8.23 -0.90
N PHE A 206 -19.99 8.38 -1.39
CA PHE A 206 -19.58 9.54 -2.18
C PHE A 206 -18.76 9.06 -3.39
N PRO A 207 -18.97 9.63 -4.60
CA PRO A 207 -18.36 9.12 -5.83
C PRO A 207 -16.89 9.56 -5.97
N PHE A 208 -16.05 9.24 -4.98
CA PHE A 208 -14.62 9.58 -4.97
C PHE A 208 -13.88 9.11 -6.22
N LEU A 209 -14.30 8.00 -6.81
CA LEU A 209 -13.73 7.47 -8.05
C LEU A 209 -13.77 8.48 -9.21
N LEU A 210 -14.79 9.35 -9.28
CA LEU A 210 -14.89 10.36 -10.34
C LEU A 210 -13.81 11.45 -10.24
N ILE A 211 -13.30 11.70 -9.03
CA ILE A 211 -12.21 12.66 -8.79
C ILE A 211 -10.87 11.94 -8.81
N GLN A 212 -10.80 10.78 -8.18
CA GLN A 212 -9.59 10.01 -7.98
C GLN A 212 -9.05 9.43 -9.29
N LEU A 213 -9.90 8.83 -10.14
CA LEU A 213 -9.44 8.19 -11.38
C LEU A 213 -8.76 9.18 -12.33
N PRO A 214 -9.34 10.36 -12.65
CA PRO A 214 -8.66 11.33 -13.52
C PRO A 214 -7.31 11.78 -12.99
N LEU A 215 -7.19 12.02 -11.68
CA LEU A 215 -5.94 12.49 -11.07
C LEU A 215 -4.87 11.40 -11.08
N VAL A 216 -5.24 10.16 -10.74
CA VAL A 216 -4.31 9.02 -10.76
C VAL A 216 -3.88 8.68 -12.19
N ILE A 217 -4.81 8.71 -13.15
CA ILE A 217 -4.51 8.51 -14.58
C ILE A 217 -3.56 9.62 -15.07
N ALA A 218 -3.79 10.88 -14.69
CA ALA A 218 -2.88 11.97 -15.03
C ALA A 218 -1.47 11.72 -14.46
N ALA A 219 -1.36 11.31 -13.19
CA ALA A 219 -0.06 10.94 -12.60
C ALA A 219 0.62 9.79 -13.36
N TRP A 220 -0.13 8.75 -13.77
CA TRP A 220 0.41 7.65 -14.55
C TRP A 220 0.88 8.07 -15.95
N VAL A 221 0.09 8.89 -16.67
CA VAL A 221 0.45 9.36 -18.01
C VAL A 221 1.68 10.26 -17.96
N LEU A 222 1.73 11.20 -17.01
CA LEU A 222 2.88 12.08 -16.82
C LEU A 222 4.12 11.28 -16.39
N GLY A 223 3.98 10.35 -15.46
CA GLY A 223 5.06 9.47 -15.03
C GLY A 223 5.58 8.57 -16.15
N TRP A 224 4.68 7.99 -16.95
CA TRP A 224 5.07 7.23 -18.13
C TRP A 224 5.90 8.07 -19.09
N ARG A 225 5.45 9.28 -19.43
CA ARG A 225 6.20 10.19 -20.32
C ARG A 225 7.55 10.55 -19.71
N TRP A 226 7.61 10.86 -18.42
CA TRP A 226 8.84 11.22 -17.72
C TRP A 226 9.87 10.08 -17.73
N LEU A 227 9.46 8.87 -17.34
CA LEU A 227 10.33 7.69 -17.22
C LEU A 227 10.86 7.20 -18.57
N ARG A 228 10.18 7.51 -19.67
CA ARG A 228 10.69 7.22 -21.02
C ARG A 228 11.93 8.05 -21.38
N HIS A 229 12.10 9.21 -20.73
CA HIS A 229 13.23 10.12 -20.96
C HIS A 229 14.24 10.11 -19.80
N HIS A 230 13.81 9.77 -18.58
CA HIS A 230 14.66 9.72 -17.38
C HIS A 230 14.74 8.30 -16.84
N ARG A 231 15.98 7.81 -16.66
CA ARG A 231 16.25 6.41 -16.32
C ARG A 231 16.81 6.26 -14.91
N LEU A 232 16.41 7.10 -13.96
CA LEU A 232 16.84 6.97 -12.56
C LEU A 232 15.78 6.24 -11.75
N ALA A 233 16.21 5.36 -10.84
CA ALA A 233 15.29 4.68 -9.93
C ALA A 233 14.53 5.67 -9.02
N ALA A 234 15.16 6.81 -8.70
CA ALA A 234 14.54 7.92 -7.99
C ALA A 234 13.28 8.44 -8.68
N ASP A 235 13.26 8.50 -10.02
CA ASP A 235 12.11 8.96 -10.78
C ASP A 235 10.93 7.98 -10.62
N ALA A 236 11.20 6.67 -10.69
CA ALA A 236 10.17 5.66 -10.50
C ALA A 236 9.59 5.73 -9.08
N MET A 237 10.44 5.93 -8.07
CA MET A 237 10.02 6.11 -6.68
C MET A 237 9.15 7.37 -6.50
N LEU A 238 9.57 8.49 -7.10
CA LEU A 238 8.83 9.75 -7.06
C LEU A 238 7.44 9.60 -7.68
N TRP A 239 7.34 9.02 -8.88
CA TRP A 239 6.06 8.85 -9.57
C TRP A 239 5.15 7.82 -8.89
N MET A 240 5.70 6.77 -8.28
CA MET A 240 4.92 5.89 -7.41
C MET A 240 4.39 6.67 -6.20
N GLY A 241 5.25 7.44 -5.52
CA GLY A 241 4.87 8.28 -4.39
C GLY A 241 3.78 9.30 -4.74
N LEU A 242 3.88 9.95 -5.90
CA LEU A 242 2.87 10.89 -6.37
C LEU A 242 1.55 10.20 -6.72
N ALA A 243 1.59 9.03 -7.36
CA ALA A 243 0.39 8.25 -7.65
C ALA A 243 -0.31 7.80 -6.35
N PHE A 244 0.45 7.33 -5.36
CA PHE A 244 -0.07 7.03 -4.03
C PHE A 244 -0.61 8.27 -3.34
N PHE A 245 0.13 9.37 -3.32
CA PHE A 245 -0.33 10.62 -2.71
C PHE A 245 -1.66 11.07 -3.30
N VAL A 246 -1.76 11.16 -4.62
CA VAL A 246 -2.99 11.54 -5.32
C VAL A 246 -4.11 10.55 -5.02
N PHE A 247 -3.82 9.25 -5.09
CA PHE A 247 -4.82 8.22 -4.79
C PHE A 247 -5.31 8.36 -3.36
N LEU A 248 -4.42 8.37 -2.36
CA LEU A 248 -4.72 8.36 -0.93
C LEU A 248 -5.31 9.70 -0.44
N PHE A 249 -4.86 10.83 -0.97
CA PHE A 249 -5.40 12.16 -0.63
C PHE A 249 -6.81 12.36 -1.19
N ALA A 250 -7.04 11.90 -2.42
CA ALA A 250 -8.38 11.88 -3.02
C ALA A 250 -9.25 10.74 -2.46
N ARG A 251 -8.63 9.72 -1.84
CA ARG A 251 -9.32 8.65 -1.11
C ARG A 251 -9.53 9.03 0.35
N LEU A 252 -10.43 8.26 0.90
CA LEU A 252 -10.52 7.85 2.28
C LEU A 252 -9.17 7.33 2.83
N VAL A 253 -8.41 8.18 3.53
CA VAL A 253 -7.24 7.80 4.35
C VAL A 253 -7.14 8.68 5.59
N ALA A 254 -7.01 8.04 6.76
CA ALA A 254 -6.63 8.67 8.03
C ALA A 254 -5.30 8.15 8.56
N VAL A 255 -4.46 9.09 8.97
CA VAL A 255 -3.60 8.90 10.14
C VAL A 255 -4.28 9.60 11.30
N ARG A 256 -4.32 8.93 12.45
CA ARG A 256 -4.95 9.38 13.70
C ARG A 256 -4.36 10.73 14.14
N GLY A 257 -5.16 11.79 14.04
CA GLY A 257 -4.95 13.01 14.81
C GLY A 257 -6.06 13.05 15.85
N GLU A 258 -5.74 12.82 17.11
CA GLU A 258 -6.71 12.89 18.20
C GLU A 258 -7.21 14.33 18.40
N PRO A 259 -8.54 14.56 18.45
CA PRO A 259 -9.10 15.75 19.06
C PRO A 259 -9.93 15.35 20.29
N ALA A 260 -9.40 14.48 21.15
CA ALA A 260 -10.09 14.05 22.37
C ALA A 260 -9.52 14.69 23.65
N GLU A 261 -8.32 15.28 23.62
CA GLU A 261 -7.69 15.85 24.83
C GLU A 261 -8.05 17.32 25.10
N LEU A 262 -8.70 18.03 24.17
CA LEU A 262 -9.04 19.45 24.36
C LEU A 262 -10.39 19.70 25.04
N GLU A 263 -11.32 18.75 25.05
CA GLU A 263 -12.60 18.91 25.78
C GLU A 263 -12.49 18.54 27.26
N VAL A 264 -11.56 17.65 27.64
CA VAL A 264 -11.37 17.29 29.06
C VAL A 264 -10.67 18.41 29.83
N ALA A 265 -9.74 19.14 29.19
CA ALA A 265 -9.05 20.27 29.82
C ALA A 265 -9.93 21.53 29.99
N ALA A 266 -11.00 21.69 29.18
CA ALA A 266 -11.93 22.82 29.30
C ALA A 266 -13.06 22.59 30.31
N SER A 267 -13.28 21.35 30.76
CA SER A 267 -14.22 21.02 31.86
C SER A 267 -13.57 20.98 33.24
N ALA A 268 -12.24 21.16 33.30
CA ALA A 268 -11.42 21.17 34.51
C ALA A 268 -10.80 22.54 34.83
N ALA A 269 -11.31 23.62 34.22
CA ALA A 269 -10.93 25.01 34.50
C ALA A 269 -12.14 25.82 34.97
#